data_AF-A0A8S3ZGL5-F1
#
_entry.id   AF-A0A8S3ZGL5-F1
#
_cell.length_a   1.000
_cell.length_b   1.000
_cell.length_c   1.000
_cell.angle_alpha   90.00
_cell.angle_beta   90.00
_cell.angle_gamma   90.00
#
_symmetry.space_group_name_H-M   'P 1'
#
loop_
_entity.id
_entity.type
_entity.pdbx_description
1 polymer ?
#
loop_
_entity_poly.entity_id
_entity_poly.type
_entity_poly.pdbx_seq_one_letter_code
_entity_poly.pdbx_strand_id
1 'polypeptide(L)'
;GSELVMSYDEHVLTHNFKFGVIYQKKGQTSEEEVFGNKKHSPAMDVFLETIGDKVQLKDFKGFRGGLDTTHCQTGAESVYTKFNGKEIMFHVSTLLPYTEGDAQQ
;
A
#
# COMPACT_ATOMS: atom_id res chain seq x y z
N GLY A 1 -35.01 -9.59 16.76
CA GLY A 1 -34.64 -8.35 16.07
C GLY A 1 -33.38 -7.73 16.62
N SER A 2 -32.26 -8.47 16.69
CA SER A 2 -30.95 -7.91 17.11
C SER A 2 -29.88 -8.02 16.02
N GLU A 3 -29.99 -8.95 15.07
CA GLU A 3 -28.98 -9.16 14.03
C GLU A 3 -28.88 -8.00 13.02
N LEU A 4 -30.03 -7.40 12.65
CA LEU A 4 -30.10 -6.23 11.77
C LEU A 4 -29.60 -4.93 12.42
N VAL A 5 -29.65 -4.83 13.76
CA VAL A 5 -29.17 -3.65 14.49
C VAL A 5 -27.66 -3.77 14.71
N MET A 6 -27.18 -4.96 15.07
CA MET A 6 -25.75 -5.25 15.17
C MET A 6 -25.03 -5.06 13.83
N SER A 7 -25.62 -5.51 12.73
CA SER A 7 -25.03 -5.29 11.40
C SER A 7 -25.03 -3.81 11.00
N TYR A 8 -26.00 -3.00 11.45
CA TYR A 8 -26.03 -1.56 11.18
C TYR A 8 -24.95 -0.79 11.96
N ASP A 9 -24.71 -1.15 13.22
CA ASP A 9 -23.61 -0.58 14.02
C ASP A 9 -22.23 -1.01 13.47
N GLU A 10 -22.09 -2.25 13.01
CA GLU A 10 -20.86 -2.75 12.38
C GLU A 10 -20.63 -2.18 10.97
N HIS A 11 -21.66 -1.70 10.26
CA HIS A 11 -21.51 -1.13 8.91
C HIS A 11 -20.62 0.13 8.86
N VAL A 12 -20.34 0.77 10.00
CA VAL A 12 -19.43 1.93 10.10
C VAL A 12 -17.99 1.49 10.42
N LEU A 13 -17.77 0.24 10.86
CA LEU A 13 -16.46 -0.28 11.20
C LEU A 13 -15.73 -0.77 9.95
N THR A 14 -14.93 0.11 9.36
CA THR A 14 -14.00 -0.30 8.29
C THR A 14 -12.86 -1.12 8.90
N HIS A 15 -12.74 -2.38 8.50
CA HIS A 15 -11.67 -3.29 8.94
C HIS A 15 -10.46 -3.31 8.01
N ASN A 16 -10.57 -2.67 6.84
CA ASN A 16 -9.57 -2.73 5.78
C ASN A 16 -9.13 -1.32 5.37
N PHE A 17 -7.85 -1.02 5.48
CA PHE A 17 -7.29 0.30 5.16
C PHE A 17 -6.21 0.20 4.09
N LYS A 18 -6.10 1.25 3.28
CA LYS A 18 -4.98 1.44 2.35
C LYS A 18 -4.36 2.81 2.56
N PHE A 19 -3.04 2.87 2.60
CA PHE A 19 -2.30 4.12 2.77
C PHE A 19 -1.18 4.21 1.74
N GLY A 20 -1.00 5.39 1.17
CA GLY A 20 0.14 5.70 0.31
C GLY A 20 1.39 5.95 1.15
N VAL A 21 2.52 5.43 0.67
CA VAL A 21 3.84 5.69 1.23
C VAL A 21 4.72 6.23 0.12
N ILE A 22 5.17 7.47 0.28
CA ILE A 22 5.89 8.21 -0.75
C ILE A 22 7.30 8.53 -0.26
N TYR A 23 8.30 8.24 -1.09
CA TYR A 23 9.70 8.55 -0.80
C TYR A 23 10.14 9.82 -1.52
N GLN A 24 10.49 10.87 -0.77
CA GLN A 24 10.97 12.15 -1.31
C GLN A 24 12.48 12.31 -1.08
N LYS A 25 13.23 12.51 -2.14
CA LYS A 25 14.67 12.83 -2.09
C LYS A 25 14.86 14.33 -1.86
N LYS A 26 16.03 14.69 -1.33
CA LYS A 26 16.42 16.09 -1.15
C LYS A 26 16.35 16.86 -2.47
N GLY A 27 15.62 17.97 -2.47
CA GLY A 27 15.50 18.86 -3.61
C GLY A 27 14.37 18.53 -4.58
N GLN A 28 13.66 17.40 -4.41
CA GLN A 28 12.44 17.13 -5.17
C GLN A 28 11.30 18.01 -4.65
N THR A 29 10.58 18.63 -5.56
CA THR A 29 9.53 19.62 -5.28
C THR A 29 8.25 19.41 -6.09
N SER A 30 8.29 18.59 -7.15
CA SER A 30 7.09 18.22 -7.92
C SER A 30 6.64 16.78 -7.63
N GLU A 31 5.36 16.51 -7.88
CA GLU A 31 4.79 15.15 -7.78
C GLU A 31 5.51 14.20 -8.75
N GLU A 32 5.70 14.60 -10.00
CA GLU A 32 6.39 13.82 -11.04
C GLU A 32 7.80 13.38 -10.59
N GLU A 33 8.56 14.28 -9.95
CA GLU A 33 9.88 13.94 -9.43
C GLU A 33 9.81 12.86 -8.35
N VAL A 34 8.84 12.97 -7.45
CA VAL A 34 8.70 12.12 -6.28
C VAL A 34 8.15 10.73 -6.64
N PHE A 35 7.15 10.66 -7.51
CA PHE A 35 6.61 9.39 -8.00
C PHE A 35 7.54 8.70 -9.03
N GLY A 36 8.38 9.46 -9.72
CA GLY A 36 9.45 8.92 -10.58
C GLY A 36 10.58 8.18 -9.84
N ASN A 37 10.53 8.09 -8.51
CA ASN A 37 11.55 7.40 -7.72
C ASN A 37 11.47 5.87 -7.88
N LYS A 38 12.44 5.30 -8.62
CA LYS A 38 12.57 3.84 -8.79
C LYS A 38 13.21 3.11 -7.60
N LYS A 39 13.84 3.84 -6.67
CA LYS A 39 14.54 3.30 -5.49
C LYS A 39 14.47 4.29 -4.34
N HIS A 40 14.41 3.76 -3.12
CA HIS A 40 14.52 4.51 -1.87
C HIS A 40 15.84 4.21 -1.13
N SER A 41 16.04 4.85 0.03
CA SER A 41 17.23 4.67 0.86
C SER A 41 17.11 3.48 1.81
N PRO A 42 18.23 2.94 2.34
CA PRO A 42 18.19 1.90 3.37
C PRO A 42 17.42 2.31 4.64
N ALA A 43 17.40 3.60 4.96
CA ALA A 43 16.60 4.10 6.08
C ALA A 43 15.09 3.95 5.84
N MET A 44 14.67 4.04 4.57
CA MET A 44 13.29 3.78 4.18
C MET A 44 12.95 2.30 4.30
N ASP A 45 13.86 1.39 3.94
CA ASP A 45 13.66 -0.06 4.16
C ASP A 45 13.38 -0.37 5.64
N VAL A 46 14.18 0.18 6.55
CA VAL A 46 14.00 0.01 8.01
C VAL A 46 12.64 0.58 8.47
N PHE A 47 12.23 1.73 7.93
CA PHE A 47 10.91 2.29 8.21
C PHE A 47 9.79 1.36 7.74
N LEU A 48 9.89 0.82 6.51
CA LEU A 48 8.90 -0.09 5.95
C LEU A 48 8.77 -1.37 6.79
N GLU A 49 9.89 -1.94 7.22
CA GLU A 49 9.93 -3.09 8.15
C GLU A 49 9.30 -2.79 9.52
N THR A 50 9.31 -1.52 9.94
CA THR A 50 8.70 -1.10 11.21
C THR A 50 7.18 -0.99 11.12
N ILE A 51 6.65 -0.61 9.95
CA ILE A 51 5.19 -0.40 9.76
C ILE A 51 4.44 -1.63 9.25
N GLY A 52 5.15 -2.65 8.76
CA GLY A 52 4.56 -3.91 8.32
C GLY A 52 5.56 -4.88 7.72
N ASP A 53 5.01 -6.00 7.23
CA ASP A 53 5.77 -7.06 6.61
C ASP A 53 5.77 -6.91 5.09
N LYS A 54 6.92 -7.16 4.47
CA LYS A 54 7.02 -7.24 3.01
C LYS A 54 6.35 -8.52 2.52
N VAL A 55 5.38 -8.39 1.61
CA VAL A 55 4.58 -9.50 1.08
C VAL A 55 4.66 -9.56 -0.44
N GLN A 56 4.68 -10.77 -0.99
CA GLN A 56 4.52 -10.98 -2.43
C GLN A 56 3.05 -10.78 -2.80
N LEU A 57 2.79 -10.02 -3.87
CA LEU A 57 1.43 -9.75 -4.34
C LEU A 57 0.84 -10.96 -5.06
N LYS A 58 1.67 -11.71 -5.78
CA LYS A 58 1.23 -12.92 -6.47
C LYS A 58 0.62 -13.91 -5.46
N ASP A 59 -0.62 -14.32 -5.73
CA ASP A 59 -1.39 -15.26 -4.91
C ASP A 59 -1.66 -14.80 -3.45
N PHE A 60 -1.44 -13.52 -3.13
CA PHE A 60 -1.69 -12.97 -1.80
C PHE A 60 -3.15 -13.16 -1.36
N LYS A 61 -3.35 -13.61 -0.12
CA LYS A 61 -4.68 -13.98 0.41
C LYS A 61 -5.30 -12.95 1.36
N GLY A 62 -4.56 -11.92 1.76
CA GLY A 62 -5.07 -10.85 2.62
C GLY A 62 -5.78 -9.74 1.84
N PHE A 63 -6.14 -8.67 2.55
CA PHE A 63 -6.71 -7.47 1.94
C PHE A 63 -5.72 -6.84 0.94
N ARG A 64 -6.05 -6.92 -0.36
CA ARG A 64 -5.18 -6.45 -1.45
C ARG A 64 -5.14 -4.93 -1.65
N GLY A 65 -6.02 -4.16 -1.02
CA GLY A 65 -6.00 -2.69 -1.16
C GLY A 65 -6.15 -2.15 -2.58
N GLY A 66 -6.65 -2.95 -3.53
CA GLY A 66 -6.73 -2.61 -4.96
C GLY A 66 -5.49 -2.98 -5.79
N LEU A 67 -4.48 -3.60 -5.20
CA LEU A 67 -3.31 -4.12 -5.93
C LEU A 67 -3.65 -5.40 -6.69
N ASP A 68 -2.98 -5.60 -7.82
CA ASP A 68 -3.09 -6.79 -8.65
C ASP A 68 -2.29 -7.95 -8.03
N THR A 69 -3.00 -9.04 -7.75
CA THR A 69 -2.47 -10.26 -7.11
C THR A 69 -2.44 -11.44 -8.08
N THR A 70 -2.91 -11.26 -9.31
CA THR A 70 -3.00 -12.31 -10.32
C THR A 70 -1.99 -12.13 -11.45
N HIS A 71 -1.84 -10.91 -11.98
CA HIS A 71 -0.95 -10.64 -13.12
C HIS A 71 0.26 -9.75 -12.77
N CYS A 72 0.42 -9.36 -11.50
CA CYS A 72 1.52 -8.54 -11.00
C CYS A 72 1.66 -7.18 -11.72
N GLN A 73 0.55 -6.61 -12.23
CA GLN A 73 0.55 -5.33 -12.94
C GLN A 73 0.79 -4.12 -12.04
N THR A 74 0.67 -4.28 -10.72
CA THR A 74 0.90 -3.23 -9.72
C THR A 74 2.13 -3.52 -8.86
N GLY A 75 3.12 -4.21 -9.43
CA GLY A 75 4.35 -4.59 -8.75
C GLY A 75 4.34 -6.05 -8.31
N ALA A 76 5.51 -6.54 -7.88
CA ALA A 76 5.67 -7.91 -7.40
C ALA A 76 5.44 -8.03 -5.89
N GLU A 77 5.72 -6.96 -5.14
CA GLU A 77 5.68 -6.94 -3.68
C GLU A 77 5.11 -5.64 -3.15
N SER A 78 4.66 -5.69 -1.89
CA SER A 78 4.12 -4.55 -1.16
C SER A 78 4.41 -4.73 0.34
N VAL A 79 3.97 -3.79 1.17
CA VAL A 79 4.06 -3.87 2.63
C VAL A 79 2.65 -3.98 3.19
N TYR A 80 2.46 -4.92 4.11
CA TYR A 80 1.15 -5.25 4.66
C TYR A 80 1.27 -5.51 6.16
N THR A 81 0.23 -5.17 6.92
CA THR A 81 0.17 -5.51 8.34
C THR A 81 -1.25 -5.83 8.79
N LYS A 82 -1.34 -6.62 9.87
CA LYS A 82 -2.57 -6.82 10.64
C LYS A 82 -2.40 -6.14 11.99
N PHE A 83 -3.19 -5.10 12.24
CA PHE A 83 -3.11 -4.34 13.48
C PHE A 83 -4.49 -4.16 14.11
N ASN A 84 -4.66 -4.58 15.36
CA ASN A 84 -5.93 -4.49 16.10
C ASN A 84 -7.15 -5.04 15.33
N GLY A 85 -7.00 -6.19 14.70
CA GLY A 85 -8.07 -6.82 13.90
C GLY A 85 -8.39 -6.09 12.60
N LYS A 86 -7.52 -5.18 12.15
CA LYS A 86 -7.63 -4.47 10.87
C LYS A 86 -6.52 -4.92 9.93
N GLU A 87 -6.84 -5.03 8.66
CA GLU A 87 -5.87 -5.30 7.60
C GLU A 87 -5.47 -3.99 6.94
N ILE A 88 -4.16 -3.77 6.76
CA ILE A 88 -3.62 -2.55 6.18
C ILE A 88 -2.69 -2.90 5.03
N MET A 89 -2.97 -2.36 3.85
CA MET A 89 -2.13 -2.49 2.66
C MET A 89 -1.45 -1.15 2.35
N PHE A 90 -0.12 -1.14 2.22
CA PHE A 90 0.65 0.07 1.92
C PHE A 90 1.02 0.16 0.44
N HIS A 91 0.64 1.26 -0.20
CA HIS A 91 1.03 1.57 -1.57
C HIS A 91 2.35 2.33 -1.56
N VAL A 92 3.45 1.59 -1.59
CA VAL A 92 4.80 2.16 -1.57
C VAL A 92 5.20 2.59 -2.99
N SER A 93 5.36 3.90 -3.21
CA SER A 93 5.55 4.47 -4.56
C SER A 93 6.71 3.83 -5.32
N THR A 94 7.81 3.51 -4.64
CA THR A 94 8.99 2.89 -5.26
C THR A 94 8.86 1.40 -5.57
N LEU A 95 7.84 0.71 -5.04
CA LEU A 95 7.55 -0.71 -5.30
C LEU A 95 6.45 -0.88 -6.35
N LEU A 96 5.73 0.19 -6.66
CA LEU A 96 4.78 0.24 -7.75
C LEU A 96 5.51 0.33 -9.10
N PRO A 97 4.91 -0.21 -10.17
CA PRO A 97 5.50 -0.15 -11.48
C PRO A 97 5.50 1.30 -11.96
N TYR A 98 6.64 1.69 -12.52
CA TYR A 98 6.84 3.00 -13.11
C TYR A 98 6.51 2.94 -14.61
N THR A 99 5.66 3.85 -15.08
CA THR A 99 5.38 4.03 -16.51
C THR A 99 6.13 5.25 -17.04
N GLU A 100 7.08 5.05 -17.97
CA GLU A 100 7.77 6.16 -18.64
C GLU A 100 6.77 7.00 -19.43
N GLY A 101 6.62 8.28 -19.06
CA GLY A 101 5.72 9.23 -19.73
C GLY A 101 4.34 9.38 -19.10
N ASP A 102 4.03 8.69 -18.01
CA ASP A 102 2.85 8.99 -17.21
C ASP A 102 3.19 10.05 -16.16
N ALA A 103 2.88 11.31 -16.46
CA ALA A 103 3.12 12.43 -15.56
C ALA A 103 2.21 12.43 -14.32
N GLN A 104 1.20 11.55 -14.27
CA GLN A 104 0.22 11.43 -13.17
C GLN A 104 0.36 10.14 -12.35
N GLN A 105 1.34 9.26 -12.64
CA GLN A 105 1.66 8.13 -11.78
C GLN A 105 2.50 8.55 -10.59
#